data_AF-A0A0S8J5V6-F1
#
_entry.id   AF-A0A0S8J5V6-F1
#
_cell.length_a   1.000
_cell.length_b   1.000
_cell.length_c   1.000
_cell.angle_alpha   90.00
_cell.angle_beta   90.00
_cell.angle_gamma   90.00
#
_symmetry.space_group_name_H-M   'P 1'
#
loop_
_entity.id
_entity.type
_entity.pdbx_description
1 polymer ?
#
loop_
_entity_poly.entity_id
_entity_poly.type
_entity_poly.pdbx_seq_one_letter_code
_entity_poly.pdbx_strand_id
1 'polypeptide(L)'
;ADPSFSVPDSGGRRADIGISEYLFALGDTKGDDTIELGDVIYMANFLLKSGPAPCPFGSADVDCDGDVEIADVIYLANYILNSGPAPGCP
;
A
#
# COMPACT_ATOMS: atom_id res chain seq x y z
N ALA A 1 11.19 -5.93 29.49
CA ALA A 1 11.03 -7.17 28.71
C ALA A 1 9.92 -6.89 27.74
N ASP A 2 10.29 -6.62 26.50
CA ASP A 2 9.36 -6.39 25.40
C ASP A 2 8.77 -7.76 24.98
N PRO A 3 7.44 -7.95 25.02
CA PRO A 3 6.84 -9.20 24.59
C PRO A 3 6.98 -9.30 23.07
N SER A 4 7.93 -10.13 22.62
CA SER A 4 8.10 -10.52 21.23
C SER A 4 6.85 -11.27 20.75
N PHE A 5 5.84 -10.54 20.29
CA PHE A 5 4.75 -11.12 19.52
C PHE A 5 5.33 -11.46 18.15
N SER A 6 5.40 -12.74 17.83
CA SER A 6 5.82 -13.22 16.51
C SER A 6 4.71 -12.89 15.52
N VAL A 7 4.69 -11.67 15.01
CA VAL A 7 3.91 -11.31 13.83
C VAL A 7 4.44 -12.14 12.66
N PRO A 8 3.59 -12.92 11.97
CA PRO A 8 4.01 -13.58 10.73
C PRO A 8 4.40 -12.50 9.72
N ASP A 9 5.60 -12.64 9.17
CA ASP A 9 6.15 -11.74 8.17
C ASP A 9 5.36 -11.86 6.87
N SER A 10 4.45 -10.90 6.62
CA SER A 10 3.67 -10.80 5.39
C SER A 10 4.35 -9.94 4.30
N GLY A 11 5.63 -9.56 4.45
CA GLY A 11 6.33 -8.78 3.44
C GLY A 11 5.86 -7.32 3.28
N GLY A 12 5.26 -6.73 4.33
CA GLY A 12 4.85 -5.32 4.38
C GLY A 12 5.82 -4.43 5.18
N ARG A 13 5.92 -3.15 4.81
CA ARG A 13 6.77 -2.16 5.50
C ARG A 13 6.21 -1.78 6.87
N ARG A 14 7.13 -1.65 7.84
CA ARG A 14 6.88 -1.39 9.26
C ARG A 14 6.72 0.12 9.49
N ALA A 15 5.53 0.59 9.84
CA ALA A 15 5.36 1.92 10.41
C ALA A 15 5.45 1.81 11.94
N ASP A 16 6.61 2.12 12.52
CA ASP A 16 6.82 2.15 13.97
C ASP A 16 6.17 3.40 14.59
N ILE A 17 4.86 3.30 14.85
CA ILE A 17 4.16 4.15 15.81
C ILE A 17 3.81 3.23 16.97
N GLY A 18 4.54 3.41 18.08
CA GLY A 18 4.41 2.60 19.28
C GLY A 18 2.95 2.27 19.61
N ILE A 19 2.73 0.97 19.86
CA ILE A 19 1.50 0.29 20.32
C ILE A 19 0.43 -0.15 19.30
N SER A 20 0.64 -0.09 17.99
CA SER A 20 -0.07 -0.98 17.04
C SER A 20 0.65 -1.07 15.71
N GLU A 21 1.31 -2.20 15.41
CA GLU A 21 1.79 -2.50 14.07
C GLU A 21 0.55 -2.65 13.15
N TYR A 22 0.17 -1.57 12.47
CA TYR A 22 -0.88 -1.65 11.45
C TYR A 22 -0.25 -2.27 10.21
N LEU A 23 -0.35 -3.60 10.10
CA LEU A 23 -0.04 -4.32 8.87
C LEU A 23 -1.01 -3.80 7.81
N PHE A 24 -0.54 -2.97 6.89
CA PHE A 24 -1.30 -2.61 5.71
C PHE A 24 -0.69 -3.29 4.48
N ALA A 25 -1.54 -3.78 3.60
CA ALA A 25 -1.11 -4.29 2.32
C ALA A 25 -0.73 -3.11 1.41
N LEU A 26 0.47 -3.13 0.85
CA LEU A 26 0.86 -2.15 -0.17
C LEU A 26 -0.05 -2.34 -1.38
N GLY A 27 -0.71 -1.28 -1.82
CA GLY A 27 -1.71 -1.33 -2.88
C GLY A 27 -3.17 -1.51 -2.42
N ASP A 28 -3.44 -1.76 -1.12
CA ASP A 28 -4.80 -1.69 -0.56
C ASP A 28 -5.07 -0.25 -0.10
N THR A 29 -5.56 0.55 -1.04
CA THR A 29 -5.78 1.98 -0.81
C THR A 29 -7.17 2.27 -0.26
N LYS A 30 -8.07 1.31 -0.39
CA LYS A 30 -9.43 1.34 0.12
C LYS A 30 -9.54 0.80 1.56
N GLY A 31 -8.54 0.06 2.03
CA GLY A 31 -8.48 -0.53 3.36
C GLY A 31 -9.46 -1.70 3.53
N ASP A 32 -9.68 -2.48 2.47
CA ASP A 32 -10.60 -3.62 2.47
C ASP A 32 -9.91 -4.99 2.46
N ASP A 33 -8.61 -5.02 2.75
CA ASP A 33 -7.73 -6.18 2.77
C ASP A 33 -7.61 -6.88 1.41
N THR A 34 -8.03 -6.22 0.32
CA THR A 34 -7.92 -6.74 -1.05
C THR A 34 -7.18 -5.76 -1.94
N ILE A 35 -6.37 -6.30 -2.87
CA ILE A 35 -5.67 -5.51 -3.88
C ILE A 35 -6.35 -5.78 -5.22
N GLU A 36 -7.16 -4.84 -5.68
CA GLU A 36 -7.92 -4.97 -6.92
C GLU A 36 -7.82 -3.73 -7.81
N LEU A 37 -8.39 -3.80 -9.02
CA LEU A 37 -8.41 -2.66 -9.94
C LEU A 37 -9.16 -1.45 -9.34
N GLY A 38 -10.02 -1.68 -8.35
CA GLY A 38 -10.67 -0.64 -7.56
C GLY A 38 -9.68 0.28 -6.86
N ASP A 39 -8.57 -0.25 -6.32
CA ASP A 39 -7.52 0.51 -5.65
C ASP A 39 -6.76 1.41 -6.62
N VAL A 40 -6.45 0.90 -7.81
CA VAL A 40 -5.81 1.68 -8.88
C VAL A 40 -6.69 2.89 -9.24
N ILE A 41 -7.99 2.68 -9.39
CA ILE A 41 -8.94 3.75 -9.70
C ILE A 41 -9.06 4.73 -8.53
N TYR A 42 -9.02 4.23 -7.30
CA TYR A 42 -9.07 5.04 -6.09
C TYR A 42 -7.86 5.99 -6.01
N MET A 43 -6.64 5.48 -6.15
CA MET A 43 -5.42 6.29 -6.19
C MET A 43 -5.41 7.28 -7.36
N ALA A 44 -5.83 6.85 -8.56
CA ALA A 44 -5.92 7.73 -9.72
C ALA A 44 -6.89 8.90 -9.45
N ASN A 45 -8.00 8.65 -8.76
CA ASN A 45 -8.93 9.71 -8.38
C ASN A 45 -8.34 10.64 -7.29
N PHE A 46 -7.60 10.10 -6.31
CA PHE A 46 -6.88 10.91 -5.32
C PHE A 46 -5.91 11.89 -6.00
N LEU A 47 -5.04 11.38 -6.88
CA LEU A 47 -3.97 12.16 -7.52
C LEU A 47 -4.47 13.12 -8.61
N LEU A 48 -5.40 12.67 -9.46
CA LEU A 48 -5.81 13.44 -10.65
C LEU A 48 -7.07 14.28 -10.44
N LYS A 49 -7.89 13.94 -9.44
CA LYS A 49 -9.20 14.58 -9.20
C LYS A 49 -9.37 15.12 -7.79
N SER A 50 -8.30 15.18 -7.00
CA SER A 50 -8.36 15.59 -5.58
C SER A 50 -9.39 14.76 -4.80
N GLY A 51 -9.43 13.46 -5.07
CA GLY A 51 -10.27 12.51 -4.36
C GLY A 51 -9.88 12.34 -2.89
N PRO A 52 -10.58 11.46 -2.15
CA PRO A 52 -10.21 11.14 -0.77
C PRO A 52 -8.82 10.50 -0.70
N ALA A 53 -8.08 10.83 0.36
CA ALA A 53 -6.75 10.28 0.58
C ALA A 53 -6.81 8.78 0.94
N PRO A 54 -5.86 7.97 0.47
CA PRO A 54 -5.74 6.56 0.86
C PRO A 54 -5.48 6.44 2.35
N CYS A 55 -6.06 5.40 2.97
CA CYS A 55 -5.91 5.14 4.39
C CYS A 55 -5.56 3.66 4.60
N PRO A 56 -4.36 3.34 5.12
CA PRO A 56 -3.28 4.25 5.52
C PRO A 56 -2.55 4.88 4.32
N PHE A 57 -2.05 6.11 4.47
CA PHE A 57 -1.40 6.83 3.36
C PHE A 57 -0.19 6.07 2.79
N GLY A 58 0.51 5.30 3.63
CA GLY A 58 1.65 4.47 3.21
C GLY A 58 1.27 3.29 2.30
N SER A 59 -0.02 2.88 2.23
CA SER A 59 -0.42 1.82 1.30
C SER A 59 -0.38 2.26 -0.16
N ALA A 60 -0.32 3.57 -0.41
CA ALA A 60 -0.28 4.17 -1.72
C ALA A 60 1.14 4.35 -2.29
N ASP A 61 2.19 4.26 -1.47
CA ASP A 61 3.58 4.21 -1.92
C ASP A 61 3.94 2.73 -2.17
N VAL A 62 3.61 2.24 -3.37
CA VAL A 62 3.66 0.80 -3.70
C VAL A 62 5.05 0.37 -4.19
N ASP A 63 5.84 1.32 -4.69
CA ASP A 63 7.20 1.10 -5.19
C ASP A 63 8.30 1.48 -4.17
N CYS A 64 7.90 2.08 -3.06
CA CYS A 64 8.75 2.45 -1.95
C CYS A 64 9.69 3.62 -2.13
N ASP A 65 9.46 4.48 -3.10
CA ASP A 65 10.31 5.64 -3.31
C ASP A 65 10.12 6.73 -2.22
N GLY A 66 9.06 6.61 -1.41
CA GLY A 66 8.73 7.51 -0.31
C GLY A 66 7.82 8.67 -0.71
N ASP A 67 7.45 8.75 -1.98
CA ASP A 67 6.46 9.65 -2.52
C ASP A 67 5.19 8.86 -2.92
N VAL A 68 4.07 9.56 -3.11
CA VAL A 68 2.82 8.93 -3.59
C VAL A 68 2.42 9.65 -4.86
N GLU A 69 2.69 9.03 -6.00
CA GLU A 69 2.59 9.64 -7.32
C GLU A 69 1.84 8.76 -8.34
N ILE A 70 1.72 9.27 -9.57
CA ILE A 70 1.09 8.51 -10.66
C ILE A 70 1.91 7.26 -11.03
N ALA A 71 3.20 7.23 -10.69
CA ALA A 71 4.08 6.09 -10.88
C ALA A 71 3.57 4.87 -10.10
N ASP A 72 3.16 5.06 -8.85
CA ASP A 72 2.56 4.01 -8.00
C ASP A 72 1.29 3.42 -8.61
N VAL A 73 0.43 4.28 -9.17
CA VAL A 73 -0.80 3.85 -9.85
C VAL A 73 -0.50 2.95 -11.03
N ILE A 74 0.52 3.31 -11.82
CA ILE A 74 0.96 2.52 -12.98
C ILE A 74 1.59 1.20 -12.53
N TYR A 75 2.36 1.23 -11.45
CA TYR A 75 2.97 0.03 -10.86
C TYR A 75 1.89 -0.96 -10.39
N LEU A 76 0.89 -0.49 -9.64
CA LEU A 76 -0.21 -1.31 -9.15
C LEU A 76 -1.08 -1.86 -10.30
N ALA A 77 -1.34 -1.05 -11.32
CA ALA A 77 -2.04 -1.49 -12.52
C ALA A 77 -1.27 -2.60 -13.27
N ASN A 78 0.05 -2.48 -13.36
CA ASN A 78 0.90 -3.50 -13.98
C ASN A 78 0.95 -4.79 -13.17
N TYR A 79 0.97 -4.71 -11.84
CA TYR A 79 0.87 -5.87 -10.97
C TYR A 79 -0.43 -6.66 -11.25
N ILE A 80 -1.58 -5.96 -11.25
CA ILE A 80 -2.90 -6.58 -11.41
C ILE A 80 -3.14 -7.11 -12.84
N LEU A 81 -2.75 -6.35 -13.87
CA LEU A 81 -3.10 -6.67 -15.26
C LEU A 81 -2.04 -7.52 -15.98
N ASN A 82 -0.76 -7.34 -15.64
CA ASN A 82 0.36 -7.95 -16.36
C ASN A 82 1.16 -8.95 -15.50
N SER A 83 0.67 -9.30 -14.30
CA SER A 83 1.43 -10.12 -13.33
C SER A 83 2.82 -9.54 -13.04
N GLY A 84 2.87 -8.21 -12.87
CA GLY A 84 4.08 -7.50 -12.47
C GLY A 84 4.60 -7.95 -11.09
N PRO A 85 5.73 -7.39 -10.63
CA PRO A 85 6.19 -7.61 -9.27
C PRO A 85 5.12 -7.15 -8.26
N ALA A 86 4.97 -7.92 -7.18
CA ALA A 86 4.06 -7.55 -6.11
C ALA A 86 4.48 -6.21 -5.49
N PRO A 87 3.52 -5.35 -5.10
CA PRO A 87 3.81 -4.15 -4.34
C PRO A 87 4.45 -4.57 -3.02
N GLY A 88 5.65 -4.05 -2.77
CA GLY A 88 6.56 -4.67 -1.83
C GLY A 88 7.85 -3.88 -1.74
N CYS A 89 8.34 -3.75 -0.52
CA CYS A 89 9.61 -3.11 -0.26
C CYS A 89 10.69 -4.14 0.05
N PRO A 90 11.92 -3.94 -0.44
CA PRO A 90 13.05 -4.78 -0.03
C PRO A 90 13.37 -4.65 1.47
#